data_AF-B4KZI0-F1
#
_entry.id   AF-B4KZI0-F1
#
_cell.length_a   1.000
_cell.length_b   1.000
_cell.length_c   1.000
_cell.angle_alpha   90.00
_cell.angle_beta   90.00
_cell.angle_gamma   90.00
#
_symmetry.space_group_name_H-M   'P 1'
#
loop_
_entity.id
_entity.type
_entity.pdbx_description
1 polymer ?
#
loop_
_entity_poly.entity_id
_entity_poly.type
_entity_poly.pdbx_seq_one_letter_code
_entity_poly.pdbx_strand_id
1 'polypeptide(L)'
;MNVCNVHCIRLQLSSSRNVVEFIYYFILLLDSLSENGLQNYFGKKMSGKVQVRLVRCMSGQAASKMNLPAALCRRLRDITPDAYGTLRKMMIQMERSSCLGSSLELTAQELAANRVLKRIKCKELETGFQNPSQFTPGHHIYDVLQKVKRSPLFRLLQDMPKGGLLHAHDTALCSTDFLIDLTYRENLWICTANEGCQAIAFRFSQSEPVLKAVADCRWQPMSEYRDQHGELKVRNYLRKRFTMYPFTNFVSTNEAWRKFMSIFTLLDGLLLHAPVWADYYYNALREMHADGVQYLELRSLIPNLYSLDGSKLSMENTVQIYKAETERFLKHHPDFIGAKLIYAPLRGVQSKVVEKYVEDCIALNKKFPNFLIGFDLVGQEEMGRPLVDFVNPLLKMPEHINFYFHSGETNWFGTSIDENLIDAILLGTKRIGHGYAVVKHPVAMELAKKLDIPIEVCPVSNQVLQLGHDYRNHPAAMLIANNVPIVIASDDPSFWHASPLTHDFYFAFLGIAPYTADLRLLKHLAMSSLKYSGLTAEEQTKALEKWKKKWDEWVACVIEKAEGYAD
;
A
#
# COMPACT_ATOMS: atom_id res chain seq x y z
N MET A 1 10.16 -30.68 35.19
CA MET A 1 8.98 -30.89 36.05
C MET A 1 8.15 -29.61 36.06
N ASN A 2 7.02 -29.63 35.33
CA ASN A 2 5.67 -29.11 35.66
C ASN A 2 5.57 -28.16 36.90
N VAL A 3 4.85 -27.03 36.95
CA VAL A 3 3.48 -26.71 36.46
C VAL A 3 3.28 -25.18 36.37
N CYS A 4 2.50 -24.76 35.37
CA CYS A 4 1.92 -23.43 35.14
C CYS A 4 1.11 -22.85 36.31
N ASN A 5 1.31 -21.56 36.63
CA ASN A 5 0.39 -20.77 37.45
C ASN A 5 -0.44 -19.84 36.54
N VAL A 6 -1.56 -20.36 36.03
CA VAL A 6 -2.65 -19.52 35.49
C VAL A 6 -3.74 -19.54 36.56
N HIS A 7 -3.98 -18.38 37.18
CA HIS A 7 -5.08 -18.18 38.10
C HIS A 7 -6.40 -18.39 37.34
N CYS A 8 -7.08 -19.47 37.69
CA CYS A 8 -8.42 -19.83 37.25
C CYS A 8 -9.43 -18.79 37.79
N ILE A 9 -9.97 -17.93 36.93
CA ILE A 9 -11.25 -17.28 37.22
C ILE A 9 -12.32 -18.37 37.08
N ARG A 10 -12.71 -18.99 38.20
CA ARG A 10 -13.96 -19.74 38.29
C ARG A 10 -15.11 -18.74 38.18
N LEU A 11 -15.67 -18.58 36.98
CA LEU A 11 -16.99 -17.98 36.81
C LEU A 11 -18.04 -18.99 37.29
N GLN A 12 -18.47 -18.86 38.55
CA GLN A 12 -19.78 -19.34 38.97
C GLN A 12 -20.83 -18.49 38.25
N LEU A 13 -21.30 -18.94 37.10
CA LEU A 13 -22.53 -18.42 36.49
C LEU A 13 -23.73 -18.93 37.31
N SER A 14 -23.97 -18.29 38.46
CA SER A 14 -25.22 -18.47 39.20
C SER A 14 -26.32 -17.63 38.54
N SER A 15 -27.45 -18.30 38.27
CA SER A 15 -28.78 -17.74 38.09
C SER A 15 -28.99 -16.69 36.98
N SER A 16 -28.91 -17.12 35.73
CA SER A 16 -30.01 -16.82 34.77
C SER A 16 -29.86 -17.74 33.55
N ARG A 17 -30.87 -18.58 33.29
CA ARG A 17 -30.96 -19.37 32.04
C ARG A 17 -30.83 -18.50 30.79
N ASN A 18 -31.22 -17.22 30.90
CA ASN A 18 -31.27 -16.26 29.81
C ASN A 18 -29.87 -15.83 29.29
N VAL A 19 -28.85 -15.75 30.15
CA VAL A 19 -27.49 -15.32 29.73
C VAL A 19 -26.76 -16.43 28.97
N VAL A 20 -26.93 -17.68 29.40
CA VAL A 20 -26.33 -18.85 28.73
C VAL A 20 -27.00 -19.10 27.39
N GLU A 21 -28.33 -19.01 27.31
CA GLU A 21 -29.06 -19.10 26.04
C GLU A 21 -28.70 -17.94 25.09
N PHE A 22 -28.56 -16.71 25.59
CA PHE A 22 -28.18 -15.57 24.76
C PHE A 22 -26.77 -15.70 24.18
N ILE A 23 -25.78 -16.11 24.99
CA ILE A 23 -24.41 -16.39 24.52
C ILE A 23 -24.43 -17.51 23.48
N TYR A 24 -25.21 -18.57 23.70
CA TYR A 24 -25.37 -19.67 22.75
C TYR A 24 -26.01 -19.22 21.42
N TYR A 25 -27.06 -18.39 21.46
CA TYR A 25 -27.70 -17.83 20.25
C TYR A 25 -26.81 -16.80 19.54
N PHE A 26 -26.02 -16.02 20.27
CA PHE A 26 -25.06 -15.07 19.72
C PHE A 26 -23.90 -15.79 19.03
N ILE A 27 -23.43 -16.89 19.61
CA ILE A 27 -22.48 -17.82 18.97
C ILE A 27 -23.10 -18.46 17.72
N LEU A 28 -24.36 -18.92 17.77
CA LEU A 28 -25.04 -19.50 16.59
C LEU A 28 -25.29 -18.49 15.46
N LEU A 29 -25.49 -17.20 15.77
CA LEU A 29 -25.60 -16.11 14.79
C LEU A 29 -24.24 -15.77 14.18
N LEU A 30 -23.15 -16.06 14.90
CA LEU A 30 -21.77 -15.94 14.45
C LEU A 30 -21.25 -17.23 13.80
N ASP A 31 -21.88 -18.39 13.99
CA ASP A 31 -21.51 -19.68 13.35
C ASP A 31 -21.83 -19.71 11.85
N SER A 32 -22.54 -18.72 11.30
CA SER A 32 -22.48 -18.46 9.84
C SER A 32 -21.13 -17.89 9.39
N LEU A 33 -20.20 -17.63 10.32
CA LEU A 33 -18.85 -17.09 10.14
C LEU A 33 -17.81 -17.97 10.89
N SER A 34 -17.56 -19.16 10.32
CA SER A 34 -16.39 -20.05 10.52
C SER A 34 -16.31 -20.93 11.79
N GLU A 35 -16.21 -22.25 11.56
CA GLU A 35 -16.06 -23.33 12.55
C GLU A 35 -14.78 -23.25 13.41
N ASN A 36 -13.79 -22.45 13.02
CA ASN A 36 -12.46 -22.43 13.67
C ASN A 36 -12.43 -21.68 15.00
N GLY A 37 -13.37 -20.77 15.26
CA GLY A 37 -13.39 -19.96 16.49
C GLY A 37 -13.73 -20.77 17.76
N LEU A 38 -14.57 -21.79 17.63
CA LEU A 38 -15.09 -22.55 18.77
C LEU A 38 -14.13 -23.61 19.31
N GLN A 39 -13.32 -24.23 18.44
CA GLN A 39 -12.34 -25.24 18.87
C GLN A 39 -11.22 -24.64 19.73
N ASN A 40 -10.82 -23.40 19.43
CA ASN A 40 -9.82 -22.68 20.23
C ASN A 40 -10.38 -22.23 21.60
N TYR A 41 -11.69 -22.05 21.73
CA TYR A 41 -12.30 -21.50 22.96
C TYR A 41 -12.59 -22.54 24.05
N PHE A 42 -12.99 -23.77 23.70
CA PHE A 42 -13.50 -24.73 24.70
C PHE A 42 -12.60 -25.91 25.07
N GLY A 43 -11.55 -26.23 24.30
CA GLY A 43 -10.69 -27.37 24.58
C GLY A 43 -11.43 -28.73 24.52
N LYS A 44 -10.67 -29.82 24.31
CA LYS A 44 -11.21 -31.19 24.22
C LYS A 44 -11.74 -31.68 25.58
N LYS A 45 -12.96 -31.28 26.00
CA LYS A 45 -13.75 -31.95 27.05
C LYS A 45 -15.17 -31.36 27.17
N MET A 46 -16.04 -31.62 26.19
CA MET A 46 -17.50 -31.55 26.41
C MET A 46 -18.09 -32.97 26.41
N SER A 47 -19.00 -33.25 27.35
CA SER A 47 -19.56 -34.59 27.56
C SER A 47 -20.52 -35.00 26.44
N GLY A 48 -20.55 -36.30 26.11
CA GLY A 48 -21.26 -36.85 24.95
C GLY A 48 -22.77 -36.62 24.88
N LYS A 49 -23.44 -36.17 25.96
CA LYS A 49 -24.86 -35.78 25.92
C LYS A 49 -25.10 -34.39 25.31
N VAL A 50 -24.11 -33.50 25.35
CA VAL A 50 -24.18 -32.15 24.73
C VAL A 50 -23.98 -32.25 23.22
N GLN A 51 -23.12 -33.17 22.78
CA GLN A 51 -22.80 -33.42 21.38
C GLN A 51 -24.02 -33.94 20.58
N VAL A 52 -24.83 -34.82 21.16
CA VAL A 52 -26.04 -35.39 20.50
C VAL A 52 -27.19 -34.38 20.40
N ARG A 53 -27.29 -33.41 21.32
CA ARG A 53 -28.26 -32.30 21.22
C ARG A 53 -27.83 -31.22 20.22
N LEU A 54 -26.52 -30.99 20.06
CA LEU A 54 -25.96 -30.11 19.04
C LEU A 54 -26.30 -30.61 17.62
N VAL A 55 -26.03 -31.89 17.32
CA VAL A 55 -26.20 -32.45 15.96
C VAL A 55 -27.67 -32.45 15.52
N ARG A 56 -28.62 -32.67 16.44
CA ARG A 56 -30.06 -32.68 16.11
C ARG A 56 -30.63 -31.29 15.80
N CYS A 57 -29.93 -30.22 16.14
CA CYS A 57 -30.35 -28.83 15.85
C CYS A 57 -29.72 -28.27 14.57
N MET A 58 -28.66 -28.91 14.03
CA MET A 58 -28.01 -28.52 12.78
C MET A 58 -28.82 -28.90 11.52
N SER A 59 -29.88 -29.73 11.64
CA SER A 59 -30.77 -30.07 10.53
C SER A 59 -31.87 -29.02 10.35
N GLY A 60 -31.50 -27.83 9.87
CA GLY A 60 -32.25 -26.96 8.94
C GLY A 60 -33.76 -26.64 9.11
N GLN A 61 -34.47 -27.03 10.17
CA GLN A 61 -35.95 -26.91 10.20
C GLN A 61 -36.54 -25.96 11.26
N ALA A 62 -35.74 -25.27 12.07
CA ALA A 62 -36.27 -24.39 13.12
C ALA A 62 -36.03 -22.88 12.90
N ALA A 63 -35.42 -22.46 11.80
CA ALA A 63 -35.06 -21.05 11.58
C ALA A 63 -36.19 -20.18 10.97
N SER A 64 -37.27 -20.78 10.47
CA SER A 64 -38.28 -20.03 9.67
C SER A 64 -39.48 -19.48 10.46
N LYS A 65 -39.54 -19.65 11.80
CA LYS A 65 -40.76 -19.29 12.57
C LYS A 65 -40.55 -18.58 13.91
N MET A 66 -39.53 -17.73 14.04
CA MET A 66 -39.51 -16.77 15.14
C MET A 66 -39.22 -15.36 14.62
N ASN A 67 -40.09 -14.41 14.97
CA ASN A 67 -39.83 -12.97 14.96
C ASN A 67 -38.68 -12.66 15.94
N LEU A 68 -37.47 -13.10 15.60
CA LEU A 68 -36.26 -13.10 16.43
C LEU A 68 -35.69 -11.70 16.74
N PRO A 69 -35.73 -10.68 15.85
CA PRO A 69 -34.99 -9.44 16.08
C PRO A 69 -35.47 -8.65 17.31
N ALA A 70 -36.79 -8.47 17.48
CA ALA A 70 -37.34 -7.63 18.54
C ALA A 70 -37.28 -8.31 19.93
N ALA A 71 -37.50 -9.63 19.99
CA ALA A 71 -37.46 -10.40 21.23
C ALA A 71 -36.03 -10.52 21.79
N LEU A 72 -35.02 -10.62 20.93
CA LEU A 72 -33.61 -10.64 21.31
C LEU A 72 -33.15 -9.25 21.82
N CYS A 73 -33.55 -8.17 21.14
CA CYS A 73 -33.25 -6.79 21.56
C CYS A 73 -33.84 -6.43 22.94
N ARG A 74 -35.04 -6.92 23.27
CA ARG A 74 -35.65 -6.66 24.59
C ARG A 74 -34.91 -7.38 25.72
N ARG A 75 -34.37 -8.58 25.48
CA ARG A 75 -33.61 -9.35 26.47
C ARG A 75 -32.24 -8.75 26.80
N LEU A 76 -31.64 -7.97 25.89
CA LEU A 76 -30.41 -7.22 26.17
C LEU A 76 -30.59 -6.16 27.28
N ARG A 77 -31.82 -5.75 27.58
CA ARG A 77 -32.14 -4.83 28.67
C ARG A 77 -32.43 -5.54 30.00
N ASP A 78 -32.61 -6.86 29.97
CA ASP A 78 -32.97 -7.70 31.12
C ASP A 78 -31.72 -8.48 31.62
N ILE A 79 -30.62 -7.75 31.83
CA ILE A 79 -29.37 -8.28 32.37
C ILE A 79 -28.87 -7.37 33.49
N THR A 80 -28.14 -7.93 34.46
CA THR A 80 -27.52 -7.15 35.53
C THR A 80 -26.38 -6.26 35.00
N PRO A 81 -26.04 -5.16 35.68
CA PRO A 81 -24.89 -4.33 35.32
C PRO A 81 -23.58 -5.10 35.17
N ASP A 82 -23.33 -6.11 36.01
CA ASP A 82 -22.13 -6.96 35.93
C ASP A 82 -22.13 -7.86 34.69
N ALA A 83 -23.29 -8.44 34.36
CA ALA A 83 -23.45 -9.23 33.15
C ALA A 83 -23.26 -8.37 31.89
N TYR A 84 -23.81 -7.14 31.88
CA TYR A 84 -23.55 -6.16 30.84
C TYR A 84 -22.05 -5.82 30.73
N GLY A 85 -21.39 -5.53 31.86
CA GLY A 85 -19.97 -5.22 31.89
C GLY A 85 -19.10 -6.35 31.36
N THR A 86 -19.45 -7.59 31.66
CA THR A 86 -18.78 -8.79 31.14
C THR A 86 -19.00 -8.94 29.64
N LEU A 87 -20.25 -8.88 29.18
CA LEU A 87 -20.60 -8.98 27.76
C LEU A 87 -19.90 -7.88 26.93
N ARG A 88 -19.91 -6.64 27.42
CA ARG A 88 -19.22 -5.51 26.78
C ARG A 88 -17.72 -5.77 26.65
N LYS A 89 -17.06 -6.27 27.70
CA LYS A 89 -15.62 -6.62 27.65
C LYS A 89 -15.35 -7.72 26.63
N MET A 90 -16.19 -8.75 26.57
CA MET A 90 -16.07 -9.83 25.59
C MET A 90 -16.21 -9.31 24.16
N MET A 91 -17.24 -8.50 23.87
CA MET A 91 -17.45 -7.91 22.55
C MET A 91 -16.27 -7.05 22.09
N ILE A 92 -15.79 -6.15 22.97
CA ILE A 92 -14.62 -5.31 22.67
C ILE A 92 -13.38 -6.16 22.42
N GLN A 93 -13.18 -7.23 23.20
CA GLN A 93 -12.04 -8.12 23.01
C GLN A 93 -12.14 -8.88 21.68
N MET A 94 -13.34 -9.36 21.30
CA MET A 94 -13.57 -10.04 20.04
C MET A 94 -13.25 -9.14 18.84
N GLU A 95 -13.71 -7.89 18.84
CA GLU A 95 -13.36 -6.92 17.78
C GLU A 95 -11.85 -6.71 17.69
N ARG A 96 -11.18 -6.55 18.84
CA ARG A 96 -9.72 -6.35 18.88
C ARG A 96 -8.93 -7.57 18.41
N SER A 97 -9.38 -8.79 18.76
CA SER A 97 -8.74 -10.04 18.32
C SER A 97 -9.03 -10.41 16.87
N SER A 98 -10.03 -9.78 16.25
CA SER A 98 -10.34 -9.94 14.83
C SER A 98 -9.57 -8.97 13.94
N CYS A 99 -8.87 -8.00 14.52
CA CYS A 99 -8.09 -7.02 13.76
C CYS A 99 -6.79 -7.64 13.19
N LEU A 100 -6.34 -7.11 12.06
CA LEU A 100 -5.10 -7.48 11.40
C LEU A 100 -3.89 -7.39 12.34
N GLY A 101 -3.08 -8.45 12.35
CA GLY A 101 -1.87 -8.55 13.18
C GLY A 101 -2.10 -8.81 14.67
N SER A 102 -3.35 -8.83 15.15
CA SER A 102 -3.66 -9.00 16.58
C SER A 102 -3.20 -10.34 17.17
N SER A 103 -3.08 -11.38 16.34
CA SER A 103 -2.60 -12.72 16.71
C SER A 103 -1.07 -12.80 16.91
N LEU A 104 -0.31 -11.77 16.55
CA LEU A 104 1.14 -11.79 16.71
C LEU A 104 1.55 -11.69 18.18
N GLU A 105 2.43 -12.60 18.58
CA GLU A 105 3.11 -12.55 19.86
C GLU A 105 4.35 -11.64 19.77
N LEU A 106 4.51 -10.77 20.76
CA LEU A 106 5.66 -9.88 20.89
C LEU A 106 6.63 -10.47 21.91
N THR A 107 7.93 -10.44 21.59
CA THR A 107 9.00 -10.78 22.54
C THR A 107 9.07 -9.77 23.69
N ALA A 108 9.86 -10.06 24.73
CA ALA A 108 10.06 -9.13 25.86
C ALA A 108 10.63 -7.76 25.42
N GLN A 109 11.58 -7.76 24.47
CA GLN A 109 12.13 -6.53 23.90
C GLN A 109 11.08 -5.79 23.06
N GLU A 110 10.34 -6.51 22.22
CA GLU A 110 9.27 -5.91 21.42
C GLU A 110 8.15 -5.32 22.31
N LEU A 111 7.82 -5.97 23.43
CA LEU A 111 6.88 -5.42 24.41
C LEU A 111 7.41 -4.13 25.05
N ALA A 112 8.73 -4.01 25.25
CA ALA A 112 9.35 -2.78 25.73
C ALA A 112 9.28 -1.66 24.67
N ALA A 113 9.69 -1.93 23.44
CA ALA A 113 9.57 -0.99 22.33
C ALA A 113 8.10 -0.58 22.08
N ASN A 114 7.16 -1.52 22.18
CA ASN A 114 5.74 -1.26 22.03
C ASN A 114 5.22 -0.24 23.06
N ARG A 115 5.71 -0.27 24.31
CA ARG A 115 5.33 0.74 25.31
C ARG A 115 5.77 2.15 24.88
N VAL A 116 6.97 2.29 24.34
CA VAL A 116 7.51 3.57 23.84
C VAL A 116 6.69 4.06 22.65
N LEU A 117 6.50 3.20 21.65
CA LEU A 117 5.72 3.49 20.45
C LEU A 117 4.29 3.92 20.79
N LYS A 118 3.61 3.16 21.66
CA LYS A 118 2.24 3.47 22.09
C LYS A 118 2.17 4.81 22.81
N ARG A 119 3.11 5.12 23.71
CA ARG A 119 3.15 6.41 24.40
C ARG A 119 3.22 7.57 23.41
N ILE A 120 4.09 7.46 22.41
CA ILE A 120 4.25 8.49 21.36
C ILE A 120 2.99 8.60 20.50
N LYS A 121 2.45 7.48 20.01
CA LYS A 121 1.19 7.44 19.25
C LYS A 121 0.02 8.04 20.03
N CYS A 122 -0.14 7.67 21.31
CA CYS A 122 -1.22 8.18 22.16
C CYS A 122 -1.11 9.69 22.35
N LYS A 123 0.09 10.25 22.55
CA LYS A 123 0.27 11.71 22.69
C LYS A 123 -0.25 12.47 21.46
N GLU A 124 0.01 11.97 20.26
CA GLU A 124 -0.48 12.57 19.02
C GLU A 124 -2.00 12.39 18.83
N LEU A 125 -2.53 11.20 19.17
CA LEU A 125 -3.97 10.94 19.13
C LEU A 125 -4.74 11.82 20.13
N GLU A 126 -4.26 11.94 21.37
CA GLU A 126 -4.84 12.76 22.43
C GLU A 126 -4.85 14.23 22.04
N THR A 127 -3.76 14.72 21.43
CA THR A 127 -3.71 16.08 20.86
C THR A 127 -4.80 16.26 19.82
N GLY A 128 -5.01 15.27 18.95
CA GLY A 128 -6.08 15.28 17.95
C GLY A 128 -7.50 15.18 18.53
N PHE A 129 -7.70 14.42 19.61
CA PHE A 129 -8.99 14.34 20.30
C PHE A 129 -9.35 15.66 20.99
N GLN A 130 -8.38 16.28 21.66
CA GLN A 130 -8.57 17.55 22.35
C GLN A 130 -8.74 18.70 21.36
N ASN A 131 -8.01 18.67 20.25
CA ASN A 131 -8.11 19.66 19.19
C ASN A 131 -8.03 19.00 17.80
N PRO A 132 -9.19 18.69 17.19
CA PRO A 132 -9.24 18.07 15.86
C PRO A 132 -8.50 18.84 14.76
N SER A 133 -8.38 20.17 14.87
CA SER A 133 -7.61 21.00 13.90
C SER A 133 -6.09 20.76 13.95
N GLN A 134 -5.61 20.04 14.97
CA GLN A 134 -4.21 19.67 15.12
C GLN A 134 -3.94 18.21 14.75
N PHE A 135 -4.97 17.42 14.42
CA PHE A 135 -4.82 16.02 14.09
C PHE A 135 -4.36 15.84 12.65
N THR A 136 -3.06 15.57 12.44
CA THR A 136 -2.48 15.57 11.08
C THR A 136 -3.18 14.63 10.09
N PRO A 137 -3.65 13.42 10.45
CA PRO A 137 -4.37 12.57 9.50
C PRO A 137 -5.78 13.07 9.11
N GLY A 138 -6.30 14.11 9.78
CA GLY A 138 -7.56 14.76 9.41
C GLY A 138 -7.41 15.86 8.35
N HIS A 139 -6.20 16.10 7.84
CA HIS A 139 -5.90 17.18 6.89
C HIS A 139 -5.19 16.63 5.65
N HIS A 140 -5.20 17.43 4.57
CA HIS A 140 -4.44 17.12 3.37
C HIS A 140 -2.94 17.11 3.69
N ILE A 141 -2.21 16.10 3.20
CA ILE A 141 -0.79 15.88 3.49
C ILE A 141 0.05 17.15 3.25
N TYR A 142 -0.24 17.93 2.20
CA TYR A 142 0.53 19.14 1.87
C TYR A 142 0.40 20.26 2.90
N ASP A 143 -0.71 20.34 3.62
CA ASP A 143 -0.90 21.33 4.69
C ASP A 143 -0.13 20.93 5.96
N VAL A 144 0.13 19.64 6.15
CA VAL A 144 0.74 19.08 7.36
C VAL A 144 2.12 18.47 7.13
N LEU A 145 2.66 18.51 5.91
CA LEU A 145 3.87 17.76 5.51
C LEU A 145 5.06 18.01 6.46
N GLN A 146 5.34 19.28 6.75
CA GLN A 146 6.44 19.66 7.64
C GLN A 146 6.15 19.30 9.10
N LYS A 147 4.88 19.34 9.52
CA LYS A 147 4.47 18.93 10.86
C LYS A 147 4.64 17.42 11.05
N VAL A 148 4.23 16.62 10.04
CA VAL A 148 4.41 15.16 10.01
C VAL A 148 5.90 14.81 10.04
N LYS A 149 6.75 15.41 9.20
CA LYS A 149 8.20 15.15 9.22
C LYS A 149 8.89 15.46 10.56
N ARG A 150 8.30 16.32 11.39
CA ARG A 150 8.80 16.67 12.73
C ARG A 150 8.23 15.77 13.84
N SER A 151 7.21 14.98 13.56
CA SER A 151 6.60 14.07 14.54
C SER A 151 7.64 13.05 15.06
N PRO A 152 7.71 12.83 16.38
CA PRO A 152 8.45 11.72 16.95
C PRO A 152 8.04 10.36 16.38
N LEU A 153 6.73 10.15 16.14
CA LEU A 153 6.23 8.93 15.52
C LEU A 153 6.78 8.76 14.11
N PHE A 154 6.72 9.81 13.28
CA PHE A 154 7.26 9.76 11.93
C PHE A 154 8.76 9.42 11.91
N ARG A 155 9.57 10.06 12.77
CA ARG A 155 11.00 9.79 12.86
C ARG A 155 11.31 8.36 13.31
N LEU A 156 10.53 7.82 14.24
CA LEU A 156 10.68 6.41 14.63
C LEU A 156 10.34 5.46 13.48
N LEU A 157 9.27 5.77 12.73
CA LEU A 157 8.88 4.99 11.57
C LEU A 157 9.89 5.12 10.43
N GLN A 158 10.60 6.25 10.29
CA GLN A 158 11.58 6.45 9.22
C GLN A 158 12.69 5.40 9.25
N ASP A 159 13.26 5.13 10.43
CA ASP A 159 14.31 4.12 10.62
C ASP A 159 13.76 2.67 10.67
N MET A 160 12.44 2.49 10.71
CA MET A 160 11.83 1.16 10.83
C MET A 160 12.07 0.34 9.55
N PRO A 161 12.50 -0.93 9.65
CA PRO A 161 12.58 -1.82 8.50
C PRO A 161 11.17 -2.25 8.07
N LYS A 162 10.71 -1.66 6.96
CA LYS A 162 9.32 -1.78 6.47
C LYS A 162 9.08 -3.03 5.62
N GLY A 163 10.13 -3.81 5.36
CA GLY A 163 10.06 -4.94 4.43
C GLY A 163 10.14 -4.46 2.98
N GLY A 164 9.18 -4.86 2.13
CA GLY A 164 9.12 -4.54 0.71
C GLY A 164 8.14 -3.42 0.36
N LEU A 165 8.54 -2.57 -0.60
CA LEU A 165 7.65 -1.69 -1.33
C LEU A 165 7.08 -2.44 -2.53
N LEU A 166 5.84 -2.92 -2.40
CA LEU A 166 5.22 -3.81 -3.38
C LEU A 166 4.30 -3.10 -4.38
N HIS A 167 4.22 -1.76 -4.38
CA HIS A 167 3.45 -0.98 -5.35
C HIS A 167 4.06 0.41 -5.51
N ALA A 168 4.80 0.58 -6.61
CA ALA A 168 5.41 1.83 -7.02
C ALA A 168 5.62 1.85 -8.53
N HIS A 169 5.74 3.04 -9.14
CA HIS A 169 5.86 3.21 -10.59
C HIS A 169 7.20 3.85 -11.00
N ASP A 170 7.72 3.39 -12.15
CA ASP A 170 9.09 3.65 -12.61
C ASP A 170 9.53 5.12 -12.56
N THR A 171 8.72 6.05 -13.03
CA THR A 171 9.11 7.44 -13.26
C THR A 171 8.79 8.38 -12.11
N ALA A 172 8.31 7.86 -10.97
CA ALA A 172 7.90 8.66 -9.82
C ALA A 172 8.49 8.18 -8.47
N LEU A 173 9.72 7.71 -8.48
CA LEU A 173 10.41 7.16 -7.31
C LEU A 173 11.30 8.18 -6.58
N CYS A 174 12.13 8.91 -7.31
CA CYS A 174 13.15 9.77 -6.70
C CYS A 174 12.59 11.08 -6.18
N SER A 175 13.20 11.61 -5.13
CA SER A 175 12.92 12.94 -4.61
C SER A 175 12.93 14.04 -5.69
N THR A 176 12.07 15.05 -5.52
CA THR A 176 12.00 16.20 -6.42
C THR A 176 13.34 16.93 -6.55
N ASP A 177 14.13 16.97 -5.48
CA ASP A 177 15.45 17.60 -5.50
C ASP A 177 16.42 16.82 -6.40
N PHE A 178 16.43 15.48 -6.34
CA PHE A 178 17.24 14.68 -7.25
C PHE A 178 16.82 14.88 -8.72
N LEU A 179 15.52 14.94 -9.01
CA LEU A 179 15.02 15.24 -10.36
C LEU A 179 15.51 16.60 -10.87
N ILE A 180 15.55 17.62 -10.00
CA ILE A 180 16.10 18.93 -10.36
C ILE A 180 17.61 18.83 -10.59
N ASP A 181 18.34 18.04 -9.79
CA ASP A 181 19.78 17.89 -9.93
C ASP A 181 20.17 17.20 -11.25
N LEU A 182 19.29 16.33 -11.80
CA LEU A 182 19.47 15.80 -13.17
C LEU A 182 19.45 16.90 -14.25
N THR A 183 18.80 18.04 -13.99
CA THR A 183 18.69 19.13 -14.98
C THR A 183 19.97 19.96 -15.15
N TYR A 184 21.02 19.66 -14.39
CA TYR A 184 22.34 20.30 -14.55
C TYR A 184 23.28 19.49 -15.45
N ARG A 185 22.85 18.32 -15.93
CA ARG A 185 23.67 17.52 -16.83
C ARG A 185 23.87 18.23 -18.16
N GLU A 186 25.08 18.08 -18.71
CA GLU A 186 25.42 18.59 -20.03
C GLU A 186 24.49 18.02 -21.11
N ASN A 187 24.34 18.77 -22.21
CA ASN A 187 23.52 18.41 -23.36
C ASN A 187 22.02 18.29 -23.07
N LEU A 188 21.54 18.77 -21.92
CA LEU A 188 20.12 18.87 -21.65
C LEU A 188 19.55 20.13 -22.30
N TRP A 189 18.47 19.95 -23.06
CA TRP A 189 17.66 21.00 -23.63
C TRP A 189 16.30 21.07 -22.93
N ILE A 190 15.75 22.27 -22.84
CA ILE A 190 14.38 22.53 -22.37
C ILE A 190 13.58 23.18 -23.51
N CYS A 191 12.36 22.70 -23.75
CA CYS A 191 11.42 23.35 -24.64
C CYS A 191 10.42 24.14 -23.82
N THR A 192 10.33 25.44 -24.09
CA THR A 192 9.44 26.35 -23.36
C THR A 192 8.47 27.07 -24.29
N ALA A 193 7.20 27.14 -23.88
CA ALA A 193 6.15 27.95 -24.49
C ALA A 193 5.89 29.23 -23.66
N ASN A 194 4.99 30.09 -24.15
CA ASN A 194 4.59 31.35 -23.49
C ASN A 194 5.80 32.21 -23.11
N GLU A 195 6.62 32.56 -24.11
CA GLU A 195 7.81 33.41 -23.95
C GLU A 195 8.80 32.88 -22.89
N GLY A 196 8.97 31.56 -22.79
CA GLY A 196 9.90 30.95 -21.84
C GLY A 196 9.31 30.61 -20.47
N CYS A 197 8.05 30.95 -20.21
CA CYS A 197 7.42 30.80 -18.89
C CYS A 197 6.88 29.39 -18.61
N GLN A 198 6.68 28.57 -19.65
CA GLN A 198 6.08 27.24 -19.51
C GLN A 198 6.97 26.15 -20.09
N ALA A 199 7.60 25.35 -19.25
CA ALA A 199 8.28 24.11 -19.64
C ALA A 199 7.27 23.09 -20.19
N ILE A 200 7.52 22.67 -21.42
CA ILE A 200 6.73 21.69 -22.17
C ILE A 200 7.42 20.34 -22.20
N ALA A 201 8.74 20.32 -22.43
CA ALA A 201 9.51 19.09 -22.56
C ALA A 201 10.99 19.30 -22.22
N PHE A 202 11.68 18.21 -21.95
CA PHE A 202 13.14 18.13 -21.88
C PHE A 202 13.68 17.23 -22.99
N ARG A 203 14.97 17.33 -23.31
CA ARG A 203 15.63 16.36 -24.20
C ARG A 203 17.14 16.42 -24.04
N PHE A 204 17.78 15.27 -23.85
CA PHE A 204 19.23 15.17 -24.03
C PHE A 204 19.58 15.08 -25.52
N SER A 205 20.42 15.98 -26.02
CA SER A 205 20.89 15.97 -27.42
C SER A 205 22.15 16.83 -27.62
N GLN A 206 23.02 16.42 -28.56
CA GLN A 206 24.24 17.18 -28.92
C GLN A 206 23.93 18.49 -29.66
N SER A 207 22.80 18.56 -30.35
CA SER A 207 22.34 19.72 -31.10
C SER A 207 20.89 20.02 -30.78
N GLU A 208 20.37 21.14 -31.27
CA GLU A 208 18.97 21.52 -31.05
C GLU A 208 18.01 20.39 -31.48
N PRO A 209 17.12 19.92 -30.58
CA PRO A 209 16.21 18.82 -30.89
C PRO A 209 15.24 19.14 -32.04
N VAL A 210 15.16 18.25 -33.03
CA VAL A 210 14.23 18.36 -34.19
C VAL A 210 12.88 17.65 -33.92
N LEU A 211 12.61 17.26 -32.67
CA LEU A 211 11.35 16.63 -32.32
C LEU A 211 10.22 17.63 -32.56
N LYS A 212 9.18 17.23 -33.31
CA LYS A 212 7.93 18.00 -33.38
C LYS A 212 7.43 18.12 -31.95
N ALA A 213 7.58 19.30 -31.37
CA ALA A 213 7.11 19.54 -30.01
C ALA A 213 5.59 19.35 -29.94
N VAL A 214 5.11 18.92 -28.78
CA VAL A 214 3.68 18.68 -28.49
C VAL A 214 2.86 19.98 -28.58
N ALA A 215 3.53 21.14 -28.57
CA ALA A 215 3.00 22.48 -28.78
C ALA A 215 4.08 23.39 -29.37
N ASP A 216 3.71 24.56 -29.89
CA ASP A 216 4.66 25.60 -30.29
C ASP A 216 5.54 26.01 -29.09
N CYS A 217 6.76 25.52 -29.05
CA CYS A 217 7.75 25.85 -28.04
C CYS A 217 9.13 26.01 -28.68
N ARG A 218 10.00 26.74 -27.99
CA ARG A 218 11.37 27.00 -28.41
C ARG A 218 12.32 26.16 -27.57
N TRP A 219 13.20 25.40 -28.23
CA TRP A 219 14.28 24.69 -27.59
C TRP A 219 15.43 25.64 -27.27
N GLN A 220 16.03 25.46 -26.10
CA GLN A 220 17.31 26.07 -25.74
C GLN A 220 18.06 25.17 -24.75
N PRO A 221 19.40 25.29 -24.64
CA PRO A 221 20.16 24.59 -23.63
C PRO A 221 19.66 24.94 -22.23
N MET A 222 19.56 23.94 -21.35
CA MET A 222 19.09 24.13 -19.98
C MET A 222 20.01 25.06 -19.17
N SER A 223 21.32 25.05 -19.47
CA SER A 223 22.29 26.00 -18.92
C SER A 223 21.94 27.45 -19.27
N GLU A 224 21.70 27.73 -20.55
CA GLU A 224 21.32 29.07 -21.00
C GLU A 224 19.98 29.53 -20.41
N TYR A 225 19.01 28.61 -20.28
CA TYR A 225 17.75 28.90 -19.59
C TYR A 225 17.97 29.32 -18.13
N ARG A 226 18.90 28.67 -17.41
CA ARG A 226 19.26 29.05 -16.04
C ARG A 226 19.97 30.39 -15.98
N ASP A 227 20.86 30.69 -16.92
CA ASP A 227 21.57 31.97 -16.99
C ASP A 227 20.60 33.13 -17.25
N GLN A 228 19.61 32.94 -18.13
CA GLN A 228 18.61 33.95 -18.46
C GLN A 228 17.61 34.23 -17.33
N HIS A 229 17.11 33.18 -16.67
CA HIS A 229 16.02 33.30 -15.69
C HIS A 229 16.49 33.34 -14.23
N GLY A 230 17.75 32.98 -13.96
CA GLY A 230 18.35 32.94 -12.64
C GLY A 230 18.06 31.63 -11.88
N GLU A 231 19.12 31.08 -11.27
CA GLU A 231 19.12 29.75 -10.64
C GLU A 231 17.96 29.51 -9.67
N LEU A 232 17.80 30.37 -8.67
CA LEU A 232 16.79 30.19 -7.62
C LEU A 232 15.36 30.19 -8.19
N LYS A 233 15.09 31.00 -9.22
CA LYS A 233 13.77 31.08 -9.86
C LYS A 233 13.48 29.78 -10.63
N VAL A 234 14.45 29.30 -11.40
CA VAL A 234 14.33 28.05 -12.16
C VAL A 234 14.16 26.85 -11.22
N ARG A 235 14.96 26.74 -10.15
CA ARG A 235 14.82 25.66 -9.16
C ARG A 235 13.43 25.65 -8.51
N ASN A 236 12.92 26.81 -8.08
CA ASN A 236 11.58 26.92 -7.49
C ASN A 236 10.46 26.63 -8.50
N TYR A 237 10.65 27.02 -9.76
CA TYR A 237 9.72 26.71 -10.83
C TYR A 237 9.64 25.21 -11.08
N LEU A 238 10.78 24.55 -11.32
CA LEU A 238 10.83 23.11 -11.57
C LEU A 238 10.29 22.29 -10.41
N ARG A 239 10.58 22.70 -9.16
CA ARG A 239 10.03 22.05 -7.96
C ARG A 239 8.50 22.00 -7.97
N LYS A 240 7.81 23.03 -8.45
CA LYS A 240 6.33 23.06 -8.58
C LYS A 240 5.84 22.29 -9.80
N ARG A 241 6.65 22.15 -10.84
CA ARG A 241 6.29 21.45 -12.08
C ARG A 241 6.43 19.93 -11.96
N PHE A 242 7.37 19.45 -11.16
CA PHE A 242 7.69 18.03 -11.00
C PHE A 242 6.85 17.33 -9.93
N THR A 243 5.88 18.01 -9.32
CA THR A 243 5.05 17.44 -8.24
C THR A 243 3.59 17.90 -8.32
N MET A 244 2.76 17.20 -7.55
CA MET A 244 1.40 17.61 -7.20
C MET A 244 1.36 18.61 -6.04
N TYR A 245 2.45 18.76 -5.28
CA TYR A 245 2.58 19.81 -4.27
C TYR A 245 2.61 21.22 -4.90
N PRO A 246 1.96 22.24 -4.32
CA PRO A 246 1.13 22.23 -3.10
C PRO A 246 -0.39 22.14 -3.37
N PHE A 247 -0.83 21.56 -4.49
CA PHE A 247 -2.25 21.54 -4.86
C PHE A 247 -3.04 20.59 -3.94
N THR A 248 -3.84 21.15 -3.02
CA THR A 248 -4.63 20.38 -2.04
C THR A 248 -6.04 20.05 -2.49
N ASN A 249 -6.54 20.75 -3.51
CA ASN A 249 -7.89 20.57 -4.03
C ASN A 249 -7.91 20.77 -5.54
N PHE A 250 -8.73 19.99 -6.22
CA PHE A 250 -9.04 20.11 -7.64
C PHE A 250 -10.55 20.18 -7.83
N VAL A 251 -11.02 20.71 -8.95
CA VAL A 251 -12.46 20.74 -9.25
C VAL A 251 -13.04 19.33 -9.40
N SER A 252 -12.22 18.38 -9.85
CA SER A 252 -12.59 16.98 -10.02
C SER A 252 -11.38 16.05 -10.00
N THR A 253 -11.62 14.75 -9.78
CA THR A 253 -10.62 13.69 -9.96
C THR A 253 -9.98 13.72 -11.35
N ASN A 254 -10.74 14.04 -12.39
CA ASN A 254 -10.21 14.19 -13.77
C ASN A 254 -9.19 15.33 -13.92
N GLU A 255 -9.37 16.43 -13.19
CA GLU A 255 -8.41 17.52 -13.21
C GLU A 255 -7.13 17.16 -12.46
N ALA A 256 -7.26 16.50 -11.30
CA ALA A 256 -6.13 15.95 -10.55
C ALA A 256 -5.32 15.00 -11.42
N TRP A 257 -5.97 14.03 -12.09
CA TRP A 257 -5.33 13.10 -13.02
C TRP A 257 -4.69 13.79 -14.22
N ARG A 258 -5.31 14.82 -14.80
CA ARG A 258 -4.68 15.58 -15.90
C ARG A 258 -3.39 16.26 -15.46
N LYS A 259 -3.37 16.86 -14.27
CA LYS A 259 -2.16 17.45 -13.69
C LYS A 259 -1.12 16.37 -13.38
N PHE A 260 -1.52 15.25 -12.79
CA PHE A 260 -0.66 14.11 -12.49
C PHE A 260 0.00 13.55 -13.75
N MET A 261 -0.77 13.21 -14.78
CA MET A 261 -0.26 12.74 -16.08
C MET A 261 0.63 13.76 -16.78
N SER A 262 0.38 15.06 -16.62
CA SER A 262 1.25 16.10 -17.20
C SER A 262 2.66 16.12 -16.61
N ILE A 263 2.85 15.60 -15.38
CA ILE A 263 4.17 15.49 -14.76
C ILE A 263 4.97 14.38 -15.44
N PHE A 264 4.37 13.20 -15.64
CA PHE A 264 4.98 12.09 -16.39
C PHE A 264 5.43 12.56 -17.78
N THR A 265 4.53 13.15 -18.56
CA THR A 265 4.85 13.63 -19.92
C THR A 265 5.98 14.65 -19.94
N LEU A 266 6.03 15.55 -18.95
CA LEU A 266 7.11 16.54 -18.85
C LEU A 266 8.46 15.85 -18.58
N LEU A 267 8.48 14.83 -17.73
CA LEU A 267 9.69 14.14 -17.28
C LEU A 267 10.21 13.09 -18.26
N ASP A 268 9.41 12.60 -19.21
CA ASP A 268 9.83 11.62 -20.23
C ASP A 268 11.14 12.02 -20.91
N GLY A 269 11.19 13.27 -21.34
CA GLY A 269 12.36 13.85 -22.00
C GLY A 269 13.61 13.89 -21.13
N LEU A 270 13.46 13.98 -19.80
CA LEU A 270 14.56 14.00 -18.86
C LEU A 270 15.00 12.57 -18.49
N LEU A 271 14.04 11.71 -18.12
CA LEU A 271 14.31 10.42 -17.52
C LEU A 271 14.63 9.34 -18.56
N LEU A 272 14.01 9.35 -19.74
CA LEU A 272 14.14 8.26 -20.72
C LEU A 272 15.49 8.26 -21.46
N HIS A 273 16.41 9.16 -21.12
CA HIS A 273 17.78 9.08 -21.59
C HIS A 273 18.53 7.96 -20.86
N ALA A 274 19.09 6.99 -21.58
CA ALA A 274 19.54 5.72 -20.99
C ALA A 274 20.54 5.85 -19.81
N PRO A 275 21.58 6.71 -19.86
CA PRO A 275 22.46 6.93 -18.72
C PRO A 275 21.74 7.57 -17.51
N VAL A 276 20.79 8.47 -17.76
CA VAL A 276 20.00 9.10 -16.70
C VAL A 276 19.07 8.10 -16.06
N TRP A 277 18.45 7.22 -16.84
CA TRP A 277 17.58 6.15 -16.34
C TRP A 277 18.30 5.24 -15.35
N ALA A 278 19.54 4.84 -15.68
CA ALA A 278 20.38 4.02 -14.80
C ALA A 278 20.67 4.72 -13.46
N ASP A 279 21.13 5.98 -13.51
CA ASP A 279 21.44 6.75 -12.31
C ASP A 279 20.19 7.07 -11.48
N TYR A 280 19.07 7.36 -12.14
CA TYR A 280 17.78 7.61 -11.51
C TYR A 280 17.29 6.37 -10.76
N TYR A 281 17.29 5.20 -11.40
CA TYR A 281 16.85 3.98 -10.73
C TYR A 281 17.78 3.59 -9.57
N TYR A 282 19.10 3.72 -9.75
CA TYR A 282 20.06 3.47 -8.67
C TYR A 282 19.84 4.42 -7.48
N ASN A 283 19.57 5.71 -7.75
CA ASN A 283 19.23 6.67 -6.70
C ASN A 283 17.90 6.32 -6.00
N ALA A 284 16.89 5.86 -6.74
CA ALA A 284 15.63 5.42 -6.14
C ALA A 284 15.86 4.31 -5.11
N LEU A 285 16.67 3.30 -5.44
CA LEU A 285 17.04 2.23 -4.50
C LEU A 285 17.76 2.79 -3.25
N ARG A 286 18.65 3.78 -3.43
CA ARG A 286 19.34 4.46 -2.32
C ARG A 286 18.37 5.19 -1.39
N GLU A 287 17.44 5.97 -1.95
CA GLU A 287 16.46 6.72 -1.17
C GLU A 287 15.50 5.76 -0.43
N MET A 288 15.06 4.69 -1.09
CA MET A 288 14.25 3.63 -0.49
C MET A 288 14.97 2.93 0.67
N HIS A 289 16.23 2.52 0.47
CA HIS A 289 17.04 1.89 1.52
C HIS A 289 17.22 2.81 2.72
N ALA A 290 17.45 4.10 2.49
CA ALA A 290 17.53 5.12 3.53
C ALA A 290 16.20 5.33 4.28
N ASP A 291 15.05 5.05 3.65
CA ASP A 291 13.71 5.10 4.27
C ASP A 291 13.28 3.75 4.86
N GLY A 292 14.23 2.82 5.09
CA GLY A 292 13.97 1.53 5.74
C GLY A 292 13.25 0.49 4.85
N VAL A 293 13.15 0.74 3.55
CA VAL A 293 12.67 -0.25 2.57
C VAL A 293 13.81 -1.20 2.23
N GLN A 294 13.53 -2.49 2.20
CA GLN A 294 14.54 -3.54 1.98
C GLN A 294 14.33 -4.30 0.66
N TYR A 295 13.19 -4.14 0.00
CA TYR A 295 12.84 -4.85 -1.23
C TYR A 295 11.89 -4.00 -2.09
N LEU A 296 11.95 -4.12 -3.42
CA LEU A 296 11.11 -3.36 -4.35
C LEU A 296 10.44 -4.26 -5.41
N GLU A 297 9.15 -4.08 -5.65
CA GLU A 297 8.48 -4.54 -6.87
C GLU A 297 7.94 -3.37 -7.66
N LEU A 298 8.61 -3.09 -8.78
CA LEU A 298 8.39 -1.91 -9.57
C LEU A 298 7.43 -2.19 -10.73
N ARG A 299 6.35 -1.40 -10.85
CA ARG A 299 5.57 -1.30 -12.09
C ARG A 299 6.32 -0.43 -13.05
N SER A 300 6.49 -0.93 -14.27
CA SER A 300 7.15 -0.17 -15.31
C SER A 300 6.44 -0.33 -16.63
N LEU A 301 6.32 0.76 -17.37
CA LEU A 301 5.91 0.71 -18.76
C LEU A 301 7.00 0.07 -19.64
N ILE A 302 8.21 -0.12 -19.08
CA ILE A 302 9.43 -0.57 -19.77
C ILE A 302 9.62 0.26 -21.05
N PRO A 303 9.75 1.59 -20.92
CA PRO A 303 9.79 2.48 -22.08
C PRO A 303 11.02 2.19 -22.94
N ASN A 304 10.90 2.47 -24.25
CA ASN A 304 12.05 2.54 -25.13
C ASN A 304 12.89 3.78 -24.77
N LEU A 305 14.02 3.54 -24.09
CA LEU A 305 14.98 4.59 -23.76
C LEU A 305 15.66 5.13 -25.01
N TYR A 306 16.36 6.25 -24.89
CA TYR A 306 17.07 6.87 -26.00
C TYR A 306 18.51 7.27 -25.67
N SER A 307 19.37 7.21 -26.69
CA SER A 307 20.76 7.66 -26.65
C SER A 307 20.88 9.13 -27.08
N LEU A 308 22.04 9.74 -26.89
CA LEU A 308 22.25 11.18 -27.16
C LEU A 308 22.04 11.56 -28.64
N ASP A 309 22.26 10.61 -29.56
CA ASP A 309 21.99 10.74 -30.99
C ASP A 309 20.51 10.56 -31.37
N GLY A 310 19.65 10.28 -30.39
CA GLY A 310 18.22 10.04 -30.56
C GLY A 310 17.85 8.60 -30.93
N SER A 311 18.82 7.69 -31.11
CA SER A 311 18.53 6.27 -31.35
C SER A 311 17.77 5.67 -30.16
N LYS A 312 16.79 4.82 -30.45
CA LYS A 312 15.96 4.16 -29.44
C LYS A 312 16.57 2.81 -29.05
N LEU A 313 16.58 2.55 -27.76
CA LEU A 313 16.89 1.25 -27.20
C LEU A 313 15.64 0.38 -27.13
N SER A 314 15.83 -0.93 -27.16
CA SER A 314 14.74 -1.89 -27.01
C SER A 314 14.24 -1.95 -25.56
N MET A 315 13.02 -2.45 -25.34
CA MET A 315 12.49 -2.73 -23.99
C MET A 315 13.42 -3.67 -23.22
N GLU A 316 14.03 -4.64 -23.90
CA GLU A 316 15.01 -5.56 -23.31
C GLU A 316 16.23 -4.82 -22.74
N ASN A 317 16.73 -3.77 -23.41
CA ASN A 317 17.81 -2.95 -22.86
C ASN A 317 17.36 -2.22 -21.58
N THR A 318 16.12 -1.73 -21.53
CA THR A 318 15.53 -1.11 -20.33
C THR A 318 15.50 -2.09 -19.16
N VAL A 319 15.00 -3.33 -19.37
CA VAL A 319 15.01 -4.38 -18.34
C VAL A 319 16.43 -4.74 -17.91
N GLN A 320 17.37 -4.81 -18.87
CA GLN A 320 18.77 -5.11 -18.58
C GLN A 320 19.44 -4.03 -17.73
N ILE A 321 19.11 -2.74 -17.92
CA ILE A 321 19.58 -1.65 -17.06
C ILE A 321 19.03 -1.82 -15.64
N TYR A 322 17.72 -2.05 -15.49
CA TYR A 322 17.12 -2.32 -14.16
C TYR A 322 17.81 -3.46 -13.42
N LYS A 323 18.06 -4.57 -14.12
CA LYS A 323 18.73 -5.74 -13.54
C LYS A 323 20.17 -5.41 -13.15
N ALA A 324 20.95 -4.82 -14.05
CA ALA A 324 22.36 -4.48 -13.80
C ALA A 324 22.51 -3.50 -12.63
N GLU A 325 21.64 -2.50 -12.54
CA GLU A 325 21.65 -1.51 -11.46
C GLU A 325 21.21 -2.11 -10.13
N THR A 326 20.25 -3.04 -10.13
CA THR A 326 19.87 -3.80 -8.94
C THR A 326 21.03 -4.65 -8.44
N GLU A 327 21.72 -5.37 -9.34
CA GLU A 327 22.91 -6.18 -9.01
C GLU A 327 24.05 -5.31 -8.49
N ARG A 328 24.29 -4.15 -9.12
CA ARG A 328 25.26 -3.15 -8.66
C ARG A 328 24.92 -2.65 -7.26
N PHE A 329 23.64 -2.40 -6.97
CA PHE A 329 23.20 -1.94 -5.66
C PHE A 329 23.40 -3.03 -4.60
N LEU A 330 22.98 -4.26 -4.87
CA LEU A 330 23.13 -5.40 -3.96
C LEU A 330 24.60 -5.70 -3.59
N LYS A 331 25.53 -5.46 -4.52
CA LYS A 331 26.98 -5.59 -4.24
C LYS A 331 27.47 -4.59 -3.18
N HIS A 332 26.91 -3.38 -3.15
CA HIS A 332 27.28 -2.33 -2.19
C HIS A 332 26.43 -2.38 -0.91
N HIS A 333 25.22 -2.93 -1.00
CA HIS A 333 24.23 -3.00 0.08
C HIS A 333 23.75 -4.45 0.29
N PRO A 334 24.58 -5.35 0.86
CA PRO A 334 24.26 -6.77 1.00
C PRO A 334 23.08 -7.05 1.94
N ASP A 335 22.69 -6.07 2.77
CA ASP A 335 21.50 -6.12 3.63
C ASP A 335 20.18 -5.81 2.88
N PHE A 336 20.26 -5.21 1.69
CA PHE A 336 19.11 -5.08 0.80
C PHE A 336 18.74 -6.46 0.20
N ILE A 337 17.45 -6.72 0.03
CA ILE A 337 16.94 -8.02 -0.41
C ILE A 337 17.01 -8.09 -1.94
N GLY A 338 16.59 -7.04 -2.65
CA GLY A 338 16.61 -6.98 -4.10
C GLY A 338 15.44 -6.18 -4.68
N ALA A 339 15.26 -6.31 -5.98
CA ALA A 339 14.12 -5.74 -6.68
C ALA A 339 13.63 -6.68 -7.79
N LYS A 340 12.35 -6.59 -8.13
CA LYS A 340 11.74 -7.27 -9.27
C LYS A 340 10.85 -6.30 -10.06
N LEU A 341 10.54 -6.67 -11.28
CA LEU A 341 9.83 -5.85 -12.26
C LEU A 341 8.48 -6.47 -12.62
N ILE A 342 7.47 -5.63 -12.71
CA ILE A 342 6.13 -5.95 -13.21
C ILE A 342 5.92 -5.09 -14.46
N TYR A 343 5.63 -5.72 -15.59
CA TYR A 343 5.33 -4.99 -16.82
C TYR A 343 3.92 -4.43 -16.75
N ALA A 344 3.81 -3.10 -16.78
CA ALA A 344 2.60 -2.37 -16.45
C ALA A 344 2.29 -1.31 -17.52
N PRO A 345 1.86 -1.72 -18.73
CA PRO A 345 1.47 -0.77 -19.77
C PRO A 345 0.10 -0.13 -19.53
N LEU A 346 -0.23 0.90 -20.30
CA LEU A 346 -1.45 1.70 -20.13
C LEU A 346 -2.72 0.92 -20.51
N ARG A 347 -3.77 1.05 -19.68
CA ARG A 347 -5.08 0.42 -19.90
C ARG A 347 -5.99 1.15 -20.91
N GLY A 348 -5.67 2.40 -21.23
CA GLY A 348 -6.45 3.27 -22.13
C GLY A 348 -6.31 2.92 -23.62
N VAL A 349 -6.24 1.64 -23.98
CA VAL A 349 -5.94 1.14 -25.33
C VAL A 349 -6.96 0.11 -25.80
N GLN A 350 -7.01 -0.17 -27.11
CA GLN A 350 -7.87 -1.22 -27.64
C GLN A 350 -7.37 -2.61 -27.22
N SER A 351 -8.28 -3.59 -27.10
CA SER A 351 -7.96 -4.97 -26.71
C SER A 351 -6.86 -5.62 -27.59
N LYS A 352 -6.81 -5.26 -28.88
CA LYS A 352 -5.74 -5.72 -29.79
C LYS A 352 -4.33 -5.26 -29.38
N VAL A 353 -4.22 -4.09 -28.75
CA VAL A 353 -2.94 -3.59 -28.21
C VAL A 353 -2.54 -4.40 -26.97
N VAL A 354 -3.51 -4.81 -26.15
CA VAL A 354 -3.25 -5.68 -25.00
C VAL A 354 -2.75 -7.07 -25.42
N GLU A 355 -3.20 -7.61 -26.56
CA GLU A 355 -2.59 -8.83 -27.12
C GLU A 355 -1.08 -8.66 -27.33
N LYS A 356 -0.65 -7.52 -27.88
CA LYS A 356 0.77 -7.21 -28.05
C LYS A 356 1.50 -7.09 -26.71
N TYR A 357 0.86 -6.49 -25.70
CA TYR A 357 1.41 -6.39 -24.35
C TYR A 357 1.62 -7.76 -23.70
N VAL A 358 0.69 -8.69 -23.86
CA VAL A 358 0.84 -10.07 -23.38
C VAL A 358 2.01 -10.75 -24.09
N GLU A 359 2.14 -10.62 -25.41
CA GLU A 359 3.28 -11.14 -26.17
C GLU A 359 4.63 -10.57 -25.69
N ASP A 360 4.71 -9.26 -25.46
CA ASP A 360 5.92 -8.60 -24.95
C ASP A 360 6.25 -9.07 -23.53
N CYS A 361 5.25 -9.22 -22.66
CA CYS A 361 5.44 -9.73 -21.31
C CYS A 361 6.03 -11.15 -21.33
N ILE A 362 5.49 -12.04 -22.15
CA ILE A 362 5.97 -13.41 -22.30
C ILE A 362 7.40 -13.42 -22.84
N ALA A 363 7.69 -12.61 -23.86
CA ALA A 363 9.02 -12.53 -24.47
C ALA A 363 10.07 -12.00 -23.48
N LEU A 364 9.75 -10.96 -22.72
CA LEU A 364 10.65 -10.40 -21.71
C LEU A 364 10.80 -11.33 -20.51
N ASN A 365 9.72 -11.92 -20.00
CA ASN A 365 9.80 -12.92 -18.92
C ASN A 365 10.68 -14.12 -19.33
N LYS A 366 10.57 -14.62 -20.56
CA LYS A 366 11.44 -15.71 -21.05
C LYS A 366 12.94 -15.36 -20.97
N LYS A 367 13.30 -14.09 -21.17
CA LYS A 367 14.69 -13.61 -21.07
C LYS A 367 15.10 -13.27 -19.64
N PHE A 368 14.15 -12.85 -18.80
CA PHE A 368 14.40 -12.40 -17.43
C PHE A 368 13.46 -13.06 -16.40
N PRO A 369 13.38 -14.40 -16.34
CA PRO A 369 12.26 -15.11 -15.68
C PRO A 369 12.17 -14.88 -14.17
N ASN A 370 13.28 -14.60 -13.50
CA ASN A 370 13.34 -14.35 -12.06
C ASN A 370 13.33 -12.86 -11.68
N PHE A 371 13.37 -11.97 -12.68
CA PHE A 371 13.43 -10.52 -12.50
C PHE A 371 12.16 -9.84 -12.98
N LEU A 372 11.65 -10.15 -14.18
CA LEU A 372 10.33 -9.73 -14.65
C LEU A 372 9.31 -10.80 -14.28
N ILE A 373 8.51 -10.54 -13.25
CA ILE A 373 7.70 -11.56 -12.56
C ILE A 373 6.20 -11.49 -12.85
N GLY A 374 5.74 -10.48 -13.56
CA GLY A 374 4.31 -10.31 -13.77
C GLY A 374 3.90 -9.17 -14.67
N PHE A 375 2.59 -9.00 -14.71
CA PHE A 375 1.88 -8.09 -15.58
C PHE A 375 0.81 -7.29 -14.81
N ASP A 376 0.60 -6.05 -15.23
CA ASP A 376 -0.41 -5.12 -14.70
C ASP A 376 -0.93 -4.21 -15.82
N LEU A 377 -2.00 -3.46 -15.58
CA LEU A 377 -2.54 -2.44 -16.46
C LEU A 377 -2.78 -1.16 -15.67
N VAL A 378 -2.12 -0.07 -16.06
CA VAL A 378 -2.08 1.19 -15.28
C VAL A 378 -2.72 2.37 -16.01
N GLY A 379 -2.81 3.50 -15.31
CA GLY A 379 -3.46 4.73 -15.76
C GLY A 379 -4.84 4.92 -15.11
N GLN A 380 -5.46 6.07 -15.35
CA GLN A 380 -6.73 6.43 -14.72
C GLN A 380 -7.81 5.37 -15.01
N GLU A 381 -8.20 4.63 -13.98
CA GLU A 381 -9.14 3.52 -14.10
C GLU A 381 -10.53 3.97 -14.57
N GLU A 382 -11.02 5.12 -14.10
CA GLU A 382 -12.34 5.66 -14.45
C GLU A 382 -12.50 6.06 -15.93
N MET A 383 -11.39 6.47 -16.58
CA MET A 383 -11.37 6.88 -17.99
C MET A 383 -10.78 5.81 -18.91
N GLY A 384 -10.25 4.74 -18.32
CA GLY A 384 -9.69 3.59 -19.00
C GLY A 384 -10.74 2.58 -19.42
N ARG A 385 -10.29 1.43 -19.93
CA ARG A 385 -11.16 0.28 -20.18
C ARG A 385 -11.13 -0.70 -19.02
N PRO A 386 -12.26 -1.35 -18.69
CA PRO A 386 -12.33 -2.37 -17.65
C PRO A 386 -11.59 -3.65 -18.07
N LEU A 387 -11.20 -4.47 -17.09
CA LEU A 387 -10.48 -5.72 -17.31
C LEU A 387 -11.28 -6.72 -18.14
N VAL A 388 -12.62 -6.74 -17.99
CA VAL A 388 -13.51 -7.58 -18.82
C VAL A 388 -13.29 -7.41 -20.33
N ASP A 389 -12.91 -6.22 -20.80
CA ASP A 389 -12.61 -5.94 -22.23
C ASP A 389 -11.33 -6.66 -22.72
N PHE A 390 -10.50 -7.12 -21.80
CA PHE A 390 -9.17 -7.68 -22.04
C PHE A 390 -9.06 -9.15 -21.66
N VAL A 391 -10.15 -9.83 -21.26
CA VAL A 391 -10.13 -11.23 -20.84
C VAL A 391 -9.52 -12.14 -21.91
N ASN A 392 -9.87 -11.96 -23.18
CA ASN A 392 -9.35 -12.78 -24.28
C ASN A 392 -7.82 -12.74 -24.42
N PRO A 393 -7.14 -11.57 -24.47
CA PRO A 393 -5.68 -11.54 -24.39
C PRO A 393 -5.13 -12.04 -23.05
N LEU A 394 -5.72 -11.62 -21.92
CA LEU A 394 -5.16 -11.90 -20.60
C LEU A 394 -5.14 -13.41 -20.27
N LEU A 395 -6.16 -14.17 -20.68
CA LEU A 395 -6.21 -15.63 -20.51
C LEU A 395 -5.13 -16.39 -21.32
N LYS A 396 -4.38 -15.71 -22.20
CA LYS A 396 -3.23 -16.28 -22.91
C LYS A 396 -1.92 -16.16 -22.12
N MET A 397 -1.91 -15.43 -21.00
CA MET A 397 -0.72 -15.30 -20.15
C MET A 397 -0.38 -16.64 -19.50
N PRO A 398 0.88 -17.11 -19.57
CA PRO A 398 1.33 -18.30 -18.85
C PRO A 398 1.13 -18.15 -17.33
N GLU A 399 0.67 -19.21 -16.66
CA GLU A 399 0.36 -19.20 -15.22
C GLU A 399 1.52 -18.78 -14.31
N HIS A 400 2.78 -19.00 -14.73
CA HIS A 400 3.95 -18.61 -13.94
C HIS A 400 4.23 -17.10 -13.96
N ILE A 401 3.58 -16.35 -14.85
CA ILE A 401 3.60 -14.88 -14.89
C ILE A 401 2.39 -14.38 -14.13
N ASN A 402 2.61 -13.81 -12.94
CA ASN A 402 1.52 -13.39 -12.07
C ASN A 402 0.86 -12.10 -12.57
N PHE A 403 -0.42 -11.93 -12.29
CA PHE A 403 -1.10 -10.63 -12.42
C PHE A 403 -1.04 -9.83 -11.11
N TYR A 404 -0.97 -8.51 -11.24
CA TYR A 404 -0.90 -7.54 -10.14
C TYR A 404 -1.83 -6.34 -10.38
N PHE A 405 -3.05 -6.61 -10.86
CA PHE A 405 -3.92 -5.59 -11.44
C PHE A 405 -4.24 -4.43 -10.48
N HIS A 406 -4.09 -3.20 -10.96
CA HIS A 406 -4.83 -2.05 -10.44
C HIS A 406 -6.32 -2.29 -10.62
N SER A 407 -7.08 -2.28 -9.53
CA SER A 407 -8.53 -2.51 -9.58
C SER A 407 -9.27 -1.87 -8.41
N GLY A 408 -10.38 -1.21 -8.72
CA GLY A 408 -11.26 -0.61 -7.73
C GLY A 408 -10.70 0.67 -7.10
N GLU A 409 -9.79 1.37 -7.77
CA GLU A 409 -9.31 2.70 -7.38
C GLU A 409 -10.34 3.78 -7.75
N THR A 410 -11.52 3.73 -7.11
CA THR A 410 -12.62 4.65 -7.44
C THR A 410 -13.58 4.89 -6.27
N ASN A 411 -14.22 6.06 -6.30
CA ASN A 411 -15.34 6.40 -5.43
C ASN A 411 -16.69 5.89 -5.94
N TRP A 412 -16.81 5.49 -7.21
CA TRP A 412 -18.03 4.92 -7.76
C TRP A 412 -18.39 3.57 -7.12
N PHE A 413 -19.64 3.16 -7.28
CA PHE A 413 -20.15 1.90 -6.74
C PHE A 413 -21.17 1.29 -7.70
N GLY A 414 -20.99 0.01 -8.03
CA GLY A 414 -21.89 -0.74 -8.92
C GLY A 414 -21.71 -0.36 -10.39
N THR A 415 -20.48 -0.05 -10.78
CA THR A 415 -20.09 0.30 -12.16
C THR A 415 -19.07 -0.69 -12.69
N SER A 416 -18.83 -0.68 -14.00
CA SER A 416 -17.78 -1.50 -14.62
C SER A 416 -16.36 -1.17 -14.11
N ILE A 417 -16.18 -0.04 -13.41
CA ILE A 417 -14.90 0.42 -12.89
C ILE A 417 -14.54 -0.37 -11.63
N ASP A 418 -15.43 -0.39 -10.62
CA ASP A 418 -15.22 -1.13 -9.39
C ASP A 418 -15.47 -2.64 -9.54
N GLU A 419 -16.19 -3.06 -10.59
CA GLU A 419 -16.29 -4.47 -11.00
C GLU A 419 -14.95 -5.08 -11.48
N ASN A 420 -13.94 -4.25 -11.81
CA ASN A 420 -12.58 -4.75 -12.07
C ASN A 420 -12.02 -5.55 -10.89
N LEU A 421 -12.50 -5.30 -9.65
CA LEU A 421 -12.16 -6.12 -8.49
C LEU A 421 -12.56 -7.58 -8.66
N ILE A 422 -13.73 -7.82 -9.26
CA ILE A 422 -14.25 -9.17 -9.52
C ILE A 422 -13.41 -9.81 -10.63
N ASP A 423 -13.19 -9.10 -11.73
CA ASP A 423 -12.41 -9.60 -12.86
C ASP A 423 -10.97 -9.94 -12.44
N ALA A 424 -10.33 -9.09 -11.64
CA ALA A 424 -8.98 -9.33 -11.14
C ALA A 424 -8.90 -10.62 -10.31
N ILE A 425 -9.88 -10.88 -9.44
CA ILE A 425 -9.94 -12.13 -8.66
C ILE A 425 -10.18 -13.33 -9.58
N LEU A 426 -11.11 -13.23 -10.54
CA LEU A 426 -11.44 -14.32 -11.47
C LEU A 426 -10.29 -14.64 -12.44
N LEU A 427 -9.48 -13.65 -12.80
CA LEU A 427 -8.25 -13.81 -13.58
C LEU A 427 -7.07 -14.36 -12.76
N GLY A 428 -7.27 -14.63 -11.46
CA GLY A 428 -6.24 -15.20 -10.59
C GLY A 428 -5.14 -14.22 -10.21
N THR A 429 -5.48 -12.94 -10.01
CA THR A 429 -4.49 -11.94 -9.59
C THR A 429 -3.82 -12.33 -8.28
N LYS A 430 -2.50 -12.11 -8.21
CA LYS A 430 -1.72 -12.39 -7.00
C LYS A 430 -1.92 -11.32 -5.94
N ARG A 431 -2.09 -10.06 -6.35
CA ARG A 431 -2.42 -8.91 -5.49
C ARG A 431 -3.34 -7.94 -6.23
N ILE A 432 -4.04 -7.10 -5.48
CA ILE A 432 -4.91 -6.04 -6.04
C ILE A 432 -4.30 -4.68 -5.71
N GLY A 433 -3.97 -3.89 -6.74
CA GLY A 433 -3.53 -2.51 -6.61
C GLY A 433 -4.67 -1.61 -6.14
N HIS A 434 -4.44 -0.84 -5.07
CA HIS A 434 -5.39 0.02 -4.34
C HIS A 434 -6.55 -0.71 -3.68
N GLY A 435 -7.41 -1.38 -4.45
CA GLY A 435 -8.62 -2.02 -3.94
C GLY A 435 -9.55 -1.08 -3.15
N TYR A 436 -9.53 0.22 -3.44
CA TYR A 436 -10.15 1.26 -2.60
C TYR A 436 -11.66 1.02 -2.41
N ALA A 437 -12.35 0.58 -3.47
CA ALA A 437 -13.78 0.28 -3.46
C ALA A 437 -14.15 -1.10 -2.88
N VAL A 438 -13.18 -1.96 -2.51
CA VAL A 438 -13.45 -3.38 -2.17
C VAL A 438 -14.41 -3.56 -1.00
N VAL A 439 -14.44 -2.62 -0.05
CA VAL A 439 -15.33 -2.66 1.11
C VAL A 439 -16.82 -2.49 0.74
N LYS A 440 -17.11 -2.00 -0.47
CA LYS A 440 -18.45 -1.90 -1.03
C LYS A 440 -18.92 -3.23 -1.64
N HIS A 441 -18.01 -4.19 -1.81
CA HIS A 441 -18.21 -5.50 -2.44
C HIS A 441 -17.96 -6.63 -1.43
N PRO A 442 -18.92 -6.95 -0.55
CA PRO A 442 -18.69 -7.92 0.53
C PRO A 442 -18.28 -9.31 0.04
N VAL A 443 -18.74 -9.73 -1.15
CA VAL A 443 -18.33 -10.99 -1.78
C VAL A 443 -16.86 -10.92 -2.22
N ALA A 444 -16.45 -9.84 -2.90
CA ALA A 444 -15.06 -9.65 -3.35
C ALA A 444 -14.10 -9.56 -2.17
N MET A 445 -14.44 -8.79 -1.13
CA MET A 445 -13.64 -8.66 0.08
C MET A 445 -13.45 -10.01 0.79
N GLU A 446 -14.52 -10.82 0.90
CA GLU A 446 -14.45 -12.13 1.52
C GLU A 446 -13.65 -13.12 0.66
N LEU A 447 -13.75 -13.05 -0.66
CA LEU A 447 -12.93 -13.84 -1.58
C LEU A 447 -11.45 -13.48 -1.46
N ALA A 448 -11.11 -12.19 -1.48
CA ALA A 448 -9.73 -11.72 -1.29
C ALA A 448 -9.14 -12.25 0.03
N LYS A 449 -9.93 -12.22 1.11
CA LYS A 449 -9.54 -12.80 2.40
C LYS A 449 -9.34 -14.33 2.35
N LYS A 450 -10.29 -15.07 1.78
CA LYS A 450 -10.23 -16.55 1.71
C LYS A 450 -9.13 -17.08 0.79
N LEU A 451 -8.88 -16.36 -0.30
CA LEU A 451 -7.86 -16.70 -1.29
C LEU A 451 -6.47 -16.12 -0.95
N ASP A 452 -6.35 -15.43 0.19
CA ASP A 452 -5.12 -14.78 0.65
C ASP A 452 -4.54 -13.79 -0.37
N ILE A 453 -5.41 -13.07 -1.09
CA ILE A 453 -5.07 -12.03 -2.06
C ILE A 453 -5.00 -10.68 -1.33
N PRO A 454 -3.82 -10.09 -1.14
CA PRO A 454 -3.69 -8.83 -0.44
C PRO A 454 -4.07 -7.63 -1.29
N ILE A 455 -4.62 -6.62 -0.61
CA ILE A 455 -4.85 -5.29 -1.16
C ILE A 455 -3.62 -4.42 -0.90
N GLU A 456 -3.09 -3.79 -1.94
CA GLU A 456 -1.97 -2.85 -1.89
C GLU A 456 -2.51 -1.45 -1.58
N VAL A 457 -2.45 -1.04 -0.32
CA VAL A 457 -3.04 0.22 0.16
C VAL A 457 -2.02 1.34 0.01
N CYS A 458 -2.38 2.39 -0.74
CA CYS A 458 -1.55 3.58 -1.01
C CYS A 458 -2.22 4.86 -0.46
N PRO A 459 -2.21 5.10 0.86
CA PRO A 459 -2.98 6.17 1.49
C PRO A 459 -2.72 7.55 0.89
N VAL A 460 -1.44 7.92 0.68
CA VAL A 460 -1.09 9.27 0.21
C VAL A 460 -1.61 9.51 -1.20
N SER A 461 -1.44 8.53 -2.09
CA SER A 461 -1.99 8.58 -3.45
C SER A 461 -3.50 8.78 -3.44
N ASN A 462 -4.23 7.97 -2.66
CA ASN A 462 -5.69 8.06 -2.59
C ASN A 462 -6.19 9.44 -2.11
N GLN A 463 -5.46 10.10 -1.20
CA GLN A 463 -5.81 11.47 -0.79
C GLN A 463 -5.49 12.51 -1.86
N VAL A 464 -4.29 12.48 -2.43
CA VAL A 464 -3.85 13.46 -3.44
C VAL A 464 -4.72 13.40 -4.70
N LEU A 465 -5.13 12.20 -5.09
CA LEU A 465 -6.02 11.94 -6.24
C LEU A 465 -7.51 12.07 -5.90
N GLN A 466 -7.86 12.71 -4.77
CA GLN A 466 -9.23 13.12 -4.41
C GLN A 466 -10.19 11.95 -4.14
N LEU A 467 -9.72 10.77 -3.73
CA LEU A 467 -10.59 9.64 -3.34
C LEU A 467 -11.09 9.76 -1.90
N GLY A 468 -10.32 10.37 -1.01
CA GLY A 468 -10.72 10.61 0.37
C GLY A 468 -9.89 11.71 1.02
N HIS A 469 -10.51 12.56 1.84
CA HIS A 469 -9.81 13.70 2.45
C HIS A 469 -9.27 13.40 3.86
N ASP A 470 -9.97 12.60 4.64
CA ASP A 470 -9.61 12.28 6.02
C ASP A 470 -9.22 10.80 6.10
N TYR A 471 -7.97 10.53 6.52
CA TYR A 471 -7.46 9.16 6.61
C TYR A 471 -8.25 8.28 7.58
N ARG A 472 -8.99 8.87 8.54
CA ARG A 472 -9.86 8.10 9.45
C ARG A 472 -11.05 7.44 8.72
N ASN A 473 -11.44 7.99 7.57
CA ASN A 473 -12.52 7.45 6.74
C ASN A 473 -12.00 6.52 5.63
N HIS A 474 -10.70 6.26 5.60
CA HIS A 474 -10.10 5.45 4.55
C HIS A 474 -10.65 4.00 4.59
N PRO A 475 -11.08 3.41 3.47
CA PRO A 475 -11.66 2.05 3.41
C PRO A 475 -10.81 0.96 4.07
N ALA A 476 -9.49 1.10 4.01
CA ALA A 476 -8.55 0.17 4.66
C ALA A 476 -8.78 0.01 6.19
N ALA A 477 -9.45 0.94 6.88
CA ALA A 477 -9.83 0.75 8.27
C ALA A 477 -10.74 -0.49 8.45
N MET A 478 -11.65 -0.73 7.51
CA MET A 478 -12.51 -1.91 7.49
C MET A 478 -11.73 -3.18 7.17
N LEU A 479 -10.73 -3.11 6.28
CA LEU A 479 -9.87 -4.25 5.95
C LEU A 479 -9.04 -4.69 7.17
N ILE A 480 -8.47 -3.72 7.90
CA ILE A 480 -7.76 -3.95 9.15
C ILE A 480 -8.70 -4.57 10.18
N ALA A 481 -9.90 -4.03 10.37
CA ALA A 481 -10.87 -4.52 11.35
C ALA A 481 -11.34 -5.97 11.07
N ASN A 482 -11.34 -6.39 9.80
CA ASN A 482 -11.81 -7.71 9.37
C ASN A 482 -10.68 -8.71 9.07
N ASN A 483 -9.42 -8.37 9.37
CA ASN A 483 -8.24 -9.20 9.06
C ASN A 483 -8.22 -9.65 7.58
N VAL A 484 -8.52 -8.71 6.68
CA VAL A 484 -8.29 -8.88 5.24
C VAL A 484 -6.81 -8.64 4.97
N PRO A 485 -6.13 -9.49 4.17
CA PRO A 485 -4.73 -9.30 3.83
C PRO A 485 -4.49 -7.93 3.16
N ILE A 486 -3.52 -7.17 3.66
CA ILE A 486 -3.09 -5.92 3.05
C ILE A 486 -1.58 -5.78 3.11
N VAL A 487 -1.04 -4.93 2.24
CA VAL A 487 0.31 -4.36 2.34
C VAL A 487 0.21 -2.84 2.20
N ILE A 488 1.12 -2.09 2.82
CA ILE A 488 1.19 -0.64 2.64
C ILE A 488 2.23 -0.33 1.56
N ALA A 489 1.88 0.56 0.65
CA ALA A 489 2.75 1.02 -0.42
C ALA A 489 2.57 2.52 -0.66
N SER A 490 3.39 3.09 -1.54
CA SER A 490 3.54 4.54 -1.73
C SER A 490 3.10 5.05 -3.10
N ASP A 491 2.96 4.16 -4.08
CA ASP A 491 2.60 4.52 -5.45
C ASP A 491 3.68 5.42 -6.08
N ASP A 492 3.43 6.73 -6.20
CA ASP A 492 4.30 7.74 -6.81
C ASP A 492 4.88 8.75 -5.79
N PRO A 493 5.69 8.33 -4.79
CA PRO A 493 6.11 9.18 -3.68
C PRO A 493 6.83 10.46 -4.13
N SER A 494 7.52 10.42 -5.28
CA SER A 494 8.14 11.60 -5.90
C SER A 494 7.13 12.72 -6.14
N PHE A 495 6.00 12.37 -6.77
CA PHE A 495 5.00 13.35 -7.21
C PHE A 495 4.15 13.82 -6.04
N TRP A 496 4.02 12.98 -5.00
CA TRP A 496 3.40 13.35 -3.73
C TRP A 496 4.29 14.23 -2.85
N HIS A 497 5.54 14.50 -3.22
CA HIS A 497 6.50 15.17 -2.35
C HIS A 497 6.65 14.48 -0.97
N ALA A 498 6.48 13.16 -0.96
CA ALA A 498 6.52 12.28 0.20
C ALA A 498 7.87 11.55 0.30
N SER A 499 8.10 10.86 1.42
CA SER A 499 9.19 9.89 1.54
C SER A 499 8.83 8.61 0.78
N PRO A 500 9.80 7.77 0.44
CA PRO A 500 9.54 6.53 -0.30
C PRO A 500 8.45 5.63 0.30
N LEU A 501 8.31 5.51 1.62
CA LEU A 501 7.25 4.70 2.25
C LEU A 501 6.81 5.17 3.66
N THR A 502 7.62 5.95 4.38
CA THR A 502 7.32 6.37 5.76
C THR A 502 6.04 7.21 5.90
N HIS A 503 5.69 8.08 4.94
CA HIS A 503 4.44 8.85 5.03
C HIS A 503 3.21 7.94 5.00
N ASP A 504 3.17 6.98 4.07
CA ASP A 504 2.07 6.02 3.97
C ASP A 504 1.96 5.14 5.22
N PHE A 505 3.09 4.66 5.78
CA PHE A 505 3.08 3.96 7.08
C PHE A 505 2.59 4.83 8.22
N TYR A 506 2.96 6.11 8.26
CA TYR A 506 2.50 7.05 9.28
C TYR A 506 0.99 7.25 9.22
N PHE A 507 0.43 7.53 8.04
CA PHE A 507 -1.01 7.72 7.89
C PHE A 507 -1.79 6.41 8.08
N ALA A 508 -1.26 5.27 7.63
CA ALA A 508 -1.85 3.97 7.91
C ALA A 508 -1.90 3.68 9.41
N PHE A 509 -0.82 3.96 10.15
CA PHE A 509 -0.72 3.59 11.57
C PHE A 509 -1.40 4.56 12.53
N LEU A 510 -1.38 5.87 12.23
CA LEU A 510 -1.96 6.91 13.07
C LEU A 510 -3.40 7.28 12.65
N GLY A 511 -3.67 7.32 11.34
CA GLY A 511 -4.95 7.78 10.79
C GLY A 511 -5.94 6.66 10.52
N ILE A 512 -5.51 5.61 9.81
CA ILE A 512 -6.40 4.53 9.34
C ILE A 512 -6.60 3.47 10.43
N ALA A 513 -5.52 3.03 11.08
CA ALA A 513 -5.55 1.96 12.06
C ALA A 513 -6.31 2.38 13.33
N PRO A 514 -6.92 1.43 14.07
CA PRO A 514 -7.65 1.76 15.29
C PRO A 514 -6.73 2.38 16.34
N TYR A 515 -7.34 3.11 17.28
CA TYR A 515 -6.64 3.72 18.42
C TYR A 515 -5.70 2.73 19.14
N THR A 516 -6.15 1.48 19.27
CA THR A 516 -5.42 0.42 19.98
C THR A 516 -4.35 -0.27 19.15
N ALA A 517 -4.23 0.01 17.85
CA ALA A 517 -3.20 -0.59 17.01
C ALA A 517 -1.80 -0.21 17.51
N ASP A 518 -0.92 -1.20 17.57
CA ASP A 518 0.36 -1.11 18.22
C ASP A 518 1.46 -1.78 17.39
N LEU A 519 2.62 -2.08 17.99
CA LEU A 519 3.77 -2.65 17.30
C LEU A 519 3.44 -3.92 16.51
N ARG A 520 2.42 -4.70 16.92
CA ARG A 520 1.97 -5.88 16.18
C ARG A 520 1.52 -5.55 14.77
N LEU A 521 0.78 -4.46 14.59
CA LEU A 521 0.29 -4.07 13.26
C LEU A 521 1.48 -3.70 12.36
N LEU A 522 2.41 -2.89 12.86
CA LEU A 522 3.61 -2.50 12.09
C LEU A 522 4.44 -3.72 11.69
N LYS A 523 4.69 -4.62 12.64
CA LYS A 523 5.41 -5.88 12.41
C LYS A 523 4.70 -6.75 11.38
N HIS A 524 3.38 -6.88 11.50
CA HIS A 524 2.55 -7.62 10.58
C HIS A 524 2.65 -7.06 9.16
N LEU A 525 2.46 -5.75 8.98
CA LEU A 525 2.52 -5.10 7.67
C LEU A 525 3.90 -5.27 7.01
N ALA A 526 4.97 -5.11 7.78
CA ALA A 526 6.33 -5.31 7.29
C ALA A 526 6.59 -6.76 6.85
N MET A 527 6.19 -7.76 7.66
CA MET A 527 6.32 -9.17 7.30
C MET A 527 5.43 -9.55 6.11
N SER A 528 4.20 -9.04 6.06
CA SER A 528 3.24 -9.30 4.98
C SER A 528 3.77 -8.80 3.64
N SER A 529 4.46 -7.66 3.60
CA SER A 529 5.10 -7.18 2.37
C SER A 529 6.19 -8.13 1.81
N LEU A 530 6.77 -9.00 2.63
CA LEU A 530 7.70 -10.03 2.16
C LEU A 530 6.95 -11.33 1.83
N LYS A 531 5.97 -11.72 2.64
CA LYS A 531 5.10 -12.89 2.40
C LYS A 531 4.39 -12.80 1.04
N TYR A 532 3.85 -11.64 0.71
CA TYR A 532 3.04 -11.45 -0.49
C TYR A 532 3.83 -10.97 -1.72
N SER A 533 5.15 -10.87 -1.60
CA SER A 533 6.02 -10.58 -2.73
C SER A 533 5.97 -11.69 -3.80
N GLY A 534 6.43 -11.36 -5.00
CA GLY A 534 6.80 -12.28 -6.08
C GLY A 534 8.19 -12.92 -5.90
N LEU A 535 8.78 -12.87 -4.71
CA LEU A 535 9.91 -13.72 -4.35
C LEU A 535 9.48 -15.20 -4.33
N THR A 536 10.40 -16.11 -4.68
CA THR A 536 10.21 -17.54 -4.45
C THR A 536 10.19 -17.86 -2.96
N ALA A 537 9.67 -19.02 -2.55
CA ALA A 537 9.63 -19.41 -1.13
C ALA A 537 11.02 -19.40 -0.46
N GLU A 538 12.06 -19.77 -1.19
CA GLU A 538 13.44 -19.71 -0.70
C GLU A 538 13.93 -18.27 -0.54
N GLU A 539 13.67 -17.42 -1.54
CA GLU A 539 13.99 -15.99 -1.48
C GLU A 539 13.24 -15.29 -0.34
N GLN A 540 11.96 -15.63 -0.11
CA GLN A 540 11.15 -15.10 0.99
C GLN A 540 11.71 -15.48 2.37
N THR A 541 12.20 -16.71 2.52
CA THR A 541 12.83 -17.16 3.78
C THR A 541 14.07 -16.33 4.08
N LYS A 542 14.96 -16.17 3.08
CA LYS A 542 16.17 -15.32 3.20
C LYS A 542 15.83 -13.85 3.43
N ALA A 543 14.77 -13.35 2.78
CA ALA A 543 14.29 -11.99 2.96
C ALA A 543 13.82 -11.74 4.41
N LEU A 544 13.06 -12.68 4.99
CA LEU A 544 12.59 -12.60 6.37
C LEU A 544 13.74 -12.66 7.38
N GLU A 545 14.79 -13.44 7.12
CA GLU A 545 16.01 -13.47 7.95
C GLU A 545 16.72 -12.11 7.94
N LYS A 546 16.94 -11.53 6.75
CA LYS A 546 17.54 -10.18 6.61
C LYS A 546 16.70 -9.12 7.29
N TRP A 547 15.38 -9.15 7.09
CA TRP A 547 14.43 -8.24 7.73
C TRP A 547 14.46 -8.38 9.25
N LYS A 548 14.43 -9.61 9.78
CA LYS A 548 14.41 -9.88 11.22
C LYS A 548 15.62 -9.29 11.93
N LYS A 549 16.80 -9.39 11.33
CA LYS A 549 18.01 -8.77 11.87
C LYS A 549 17.85 -7.26 12.02
N LYS A 550 17.42 -6.57 10.95
CA LYS A 550 17.17 -5.12 10.99
C LYS A 550 16.04 -4.76 11.95
N TRP A 551 15.01 -5.58 12.05
CA TRP A 551 13.89 -5.37 12.97
C TRP A 551 14.35 -5.41 14.42
N ASP A 552 15.19 -6.37 14.79
CA ASP A 552 15.74 -6.47 16.15
C ASP A 552 16.66 -5.29 16.49
N GLU A 553 17.51 -4.86 15.54
CA GLU A 553 18.34 -3.66 15.66
C GLU A 553 17.48 -2.41 15.91
N TRP A 554 16.39 -2.24 15.14
CA TRP A 554 15.47 -1.12 15.29
C TRP A 554 14.68 -1.19 16.61
N VAL A 555 14.21 -2.37 17.03
CA VAL A 555 13.52 -2.57 18.32
C VAL A 555 14.43 -2.16 19.48
N ALA A 556 15.70 -2.52 19.46
CA ALA A 556 16.67 -2.09 20.47
C ALA A 556 16.83 -0.56 20.48
N CYS A 557 16.99 0.06 19.31
CA CYS A 557 17.10 1.51 19.15
C CYS A 557 15.86 2.27 19.66
N VAL A 558 14.64 1.74 19.44
CA VAL A 558 13.40 2.33 19.97
C VAL A 558 13.40 2.34 21.50
N ILE A 559 13.92 1.29 22.14
CA ILE A 559 14.02 1.19 23.60
C ILE A 559 15.03 2.20 24.14
N GLU A 560 16.19 2.35 23.50
CA GLU A 560 17.21 3.34 23.89
C GLU A 560 16.70 4.77 23.76
N LYS A 561 15.99 5.07 22.67
CA LYS A 561 15.36 6.39 22.44
C LYS A 561 14.25 6.71 23.46
N ALA A 562 13.81 5.76 24.29
CA ALA A 562 12.76 5.98 25.29
C ALA A 562 13.12 7.09 26.30
N GLU A 563 14.41 7.28 26.58
CA GLU A 563 14.96 8.30 27.48
C GLU A 563 14.86 9.71 26.86
N GLY A 564 15.05 9.84 25.54
CA GLY A 564 14.97 11.13 24.84
C GLY A 564 13.54 11.62 24.52
N TYR A 565 12.53 10.77 24.70
CA TYR A 565 11.10 11.13 24.57
C TYR A 565 10.39 11.19 25.92
N ALA A 566 11.14 11.13 27.02
CA ALA A 566 10.63 11.29 28.37
C ALA A 566 10.60 12.78 28.75
N ASP A 567 9.79 13.57 28.05
CA ASP A 567 9.40 14.94 28.43
C ASP A 567 7.91 15.21 28.09
#